data_AF-A0A933ZLC6-F1
#
_entry.id   AF-A0A933ZLC6-F1
#
_cell.length_a   1.000
_cell.length_b   1.000
_cell.length_c   1.000
_cell.angle_alpha   90.00
_cell.angle_beta   90.00
_cell.angle_gamma   90.00
#
_symmetry.space_group_name_H-M   'P 1'
#
loop_
_entity.id
_entity.type
_entity.pdbx_description
1 polymer ?
#
loop_
_entity_poly.entity_id
_entity_poly.type
_entity_poly.pdbx_seq_one_letter_code
_entity_poly.pdbx_strand_id
1 'polypeptide(L)'
;MSRVKGWLDVLRSLGKDAGSEAHELVEAEAQLWHAHEKSTASATQVVEATGGLAAASGRQRKLVDTLLETARTAQARADEIGPALVRVTETLERLRLVALNVGLEGSRMGDAAGRSLTMVSDEVRTYVERGVEALHDTRALVEEVGPTAGHVAEHAEALRQSEADLGGEILRVQSLAQETSRSVEEIGRWARKLSETDPETATILARAAEHARGLVSDLSLLKSATQTELARAVLRPIIEPLVRLLRDLGGDAH
;
A
#
# COMPACT_ATOMS: atom_id res chain seq x y z
N MET A 1 2.60 -32.80 6.94
CA MET A 1 2.64 -33.25 5.53
C MET A 1 2.63 -34.77 5.37
N SER A 2 3.42 -35.56 6.11
CA SER A 2 3.52 -37.03 5.90
C SER A 2 2.23 -37.84 6.14
N ARG A 3 1.35 -37.44 7.08
CA ARG A 3 0.11 -38.19 7.40
C ARG A 3 -1.11 -37.80 6.55
N VAL A 4 -1.19 -36.54 6.13
CA VAL A 4 -2.16 -36.05 5.11
C VAL A 4 -1.92 -36.75 3.78
N LYS A 5 -0.65 -36.96 3.43
CA LYS A 5 -0.27 -37.80 2.29
C LYS A 5 -0.82 -39.23 2.45
N GLY A 6 -0.78 -39.79 3.66
CA GLY A 6 -1.36 -41.11 3.97
C GLY A 6 -2.87 -41.19 3.75
N TRP A 7 -3.65 -40.20 4.22
CA TRP A 7 -5.10 -40.15 4.00
C TRP A 7 -5.47 -39.96 2.51
N LEU A 8 -4.76 -39.05 1.83
CA LEU A 8 -4.91 -38.81 0.40
C LEU A 8 -4.48 -40.01 -0.46
N ASP A 9 -3.42 -40.71 -0.05
CA ASP A 9 -2.94 -41.92 -0.73
C ASP A 9 -3.91 -43.08 -0.49
N VAL A 10 -4.56 -43.17 0.68
CA VAL A 10 -5.65 -44.12 0.95
C VAL A 10 -6.87 -43.82 0.07
N LEU A 11 -7.31 -42.56 -0.04
CA LEU A 11 -8.41 -42.15 -0.92
C LEU A 11 -8.10 -42.33 -2.40
N ARG A 12 -6.85 -42.10 -2.84
CA ARG A 12 -6.42 -42.40 -4.21
C ARG A 12 -6.29 -43.90 -4.47
N SER A 13 -5.87 -44.69 -3.47
CA SER A 13 -5.80 -46.16 -3.58
C SER A 13 -7.17 -46.82 -3.66
N LEU A 14 -8.22 -46.14 -3.19
CA LEU A 14 -9.63 -46.49 -3.40
C LEU A 14 -10.15 -46.22 -4.82
N GLY A 15 -9.23 -45.98 -5.76
CA GLY A 15 -9.39 -45.69 -7.19
C GLY A 15 -10.74 -46.02 -7.84
N LYS A 16 -11.25 -45.03 -8.58
CA LYS A 16 -12.41 -45.02 -9.49
C LYS A 16 -13.81 -45.22 -8.89
N ASP A 17 -13.94 -45.79 -7.70
CA ASP A 17 -15.26 -46.07 -7.06
C ASP A 17 -15.54 -45.28 -5.78
N ALA A 18 -14.59 -44.46 -5.32
CA ALA A 18 -14.87 -43.47 -4.28
C ALA A 18 -15.87 -42.46 -4.87
N GLY A 19 -17.12 -42.45 -4.38
CA GLY A 19 -18.19 -41.56 -4.87
C GLY A 19 -17.77 -40.09 -4.90
N SER A 20 -18.47 -39.25 -5.69
CA SER A 20 -18.03 -37.86 -5.97
C SER A 20 -17.72 -37.05 -4.71
N GLU A 21 -18.43 -37.30 -3.62
CA GLU A 21 -18.22 -36.68 -2.30
C GLU A 21 -16.78 -36.82 -1.75
N ALA A 22 -16.11 -37.95 -1.95
CA ALA A 22 -14.73 -38.15 -1.48
C ALA A 22 -13.71 -37.36 -2.32
N HIS A 23 -13.97 -37.21 -3.63
CA HIS A 23 -13.16 -36.36 -4.50
C HIS A 23 -13.37 -34.87 -4.18
N GLU A 24 -14.62 -34.47 -3.95
CA GLU A 24 -15.00 -33.10 -3.59
C GLU A 24 -14.35 -32.66 -2.27
N LEU A 25 -14.26 -33.55 -1.27
CA LEU A 25 -13.59 -33.26 0.00
C LEU A 25 -12.08 -33.04 -0.15
N VAL A 26 -11.40 -33.87 -0.96
CA VAL A 26 -9.96 -33.73 -1.25
C VAL A 26 -9.67 -32.43 -1.99
N GLU A 27 -10.51 -32.09 -2.95
CA GLU A 27 -10.38 -30.85 -3.72
C GLU A 27 -10.63 -29.61 -2.84
N ALA A 28 -11.66 -29.66 -1.98
CA ALA A 28 -11.95 -28.61 -1.01
C ALA A 28 -10.81 -28.39 0.00
N GLU A 29 -10.19 -29.47 0.50
CA GLU A 29 -9.04 -29.37 1.42
C GLU A 29 -7.82 -28.74 0.71
N ALA A 30 -7.53 -29.15 -0.53
CA ALA A 30 -6.44 -28.57 -1.32
C ALA A 30 -6.66 -27.07 -1.60
N GLN A 31 -7.90 -26.70 -1.94
CA GLN A 31 -8.28 -25.30 -2.12
C GLN A 31 -8.15 -24.48 -0.82
N LEU A 32 -8.49 -25.06 0.33
CA LEU A 32 -8.35 -24.41 1.64
C LEU A 32 -6.88 -24.13 1.97
N TRP A 33 -5.98 -25.10 1.78
CA TRP A 33 -4.55 -24.90 2.03
C TRP A 33 -3.94 -23.88 1.07
N HIS A 34 -4.33 -23.92 -0.21
CA HIS A 34 -3.89 -22.94 -1.19
C HIS A 34 -4.37 -21.52 -0.84
N ALA A 35 -5.63 -21.38 -0.39
CA ALA A 35 -6.18 -20.10 0.06
C ALA A 35 -5.47 -19.60 1.33
N HIS A 36 -5.16 -20.47 2.29
CA HIS A 36 -4.41 -20.12 3.49
C HIS A 36 -2.99 -19.63 3.18
N GLU A 37 -2.25 -20.35 2.33
CA GLU A 37 -0.90 -19.95 1.90
C GLU A 37 -0.93 -18.60 1.18
N LYS A 38 -1.86 -18.44 0.23
CA LYS A 38 -2.06 -17.17 -0.48
C LYS A 38 -2.41 -16.02 0.47
N SER A 39 -3.27 -16.26 1.46
CA SER A 39 -3.66 -15.26 2.45
C SER A 39 -2.50 -14.87 3.35
N THR A 40 -1.64 -15.83 3.71
CA THR A 40 -0.43 -15.59 4.51
C THR A 40 0.57 -14.74 3.73
N ALA A 41 0.84 -15.11 2.48
CA ALA A 41 1.70 -14.34 1.59
C ALA A 41 1.17 -12.92 1.37
N SER A 42 -0.14 -12.77 1.15
CA SER A 42 -0.77 -11.45 0.97
C SER A 42 -0.66 -10.60 2.24
N ALA A 43 -0.88 -11.16 3.43
CA ALA A 43 -0.76 -10.42 4.69
C ALA A 43 0.68 -9.92 4.92
N THR A 44 1.69 -10.76 4.67
CA THR A 44 3.10 -10.37 4.74
C THR A 44 3.44 -9.25 3.75
N GLN A 45 2.96 -9.35 2.51
CA GLN A 45 3.15 -8.29 1.51
C GLN A 45 2.53 -6.95 1.93
N VAL A 46 1.36 -6.97 2.57
CA VAL A 46 0.72 -5.75 3.11
C VAL A 46 1.57 -5.14 4.23
N VAL A 47 2.13 -5.95 5.13
CA VAL A 47 3.02 -5.46 6.20
C VAL A 47 4.30 -4.82 5.61
N GLU A 48 4.92 -5.46 4.62
CA GLU A 48 6.10 -4.89 3.96
C GLU A 48 5.77 -3.60 3.20
N ALA A 49 4.67 -3.58 2.43
CA ALA A 49 4.23 -2.41 1.68
C ALA A 49 3.91 -1.22 2.61
N THR A 50 3.22 -1.47 3.72
CA THR A 50 2.93 -0.44 4.73
C THR A 50 4.18 0.05 5.46
N GLY A 51 5.16 -0.83 5.69
CA GLY A 51 6.49 -0.42 6.18
C GLY A 51 7.21 0.52 5.21
N GLY A 52 7.15 0.22 3.90
CA GLY A 52 7.65 1.09 2.84
C GLY A 52 6.94 2.44 2.79
N LEU A 53 5.61 2.46 2.93
CA LEU A 53 4.80 3.67 3.00
C LEU A 53 5.13 4.51 4.24
N ALA A 54 5.30 3.90 5.41
CA ALA A 54 5.71 4.60 6.64
C ALA A 54 7.05 5.32 6.45
N ALA A 55 8.02 4.65 5.82
CA ALA A 55 9.31 5.25 5.52
C ALA A 55 9.20 6.39 4.49
N ALA A 56 8.31 6.26 3.50
CA ALA A 56 8.04 7.30 2.51
C ALA A 56 7.39 8.55 3.14
N SER A 57 6.35 8.36 3.96
CA SER A 57 5.71 9.44 4.72
C SER A 57 6.70 10.15 5.65
N GLY A 58 7.58 9.40 6.32
CA GLY A 58 8.66 9.98 7.12
C GLY A 58 9.62 10.87 6.31
N ARG A 59 9.91 10.52 5.05
CA ARG A 59 10.70 11.37 4.14
C ARG A 59 9.89 12.59 3.68
N GLN A 60 8.61 12.44 3.37
CA GLN A 60 7.73 13.54 2.97
C GLN A 60 7.59 14.59 4.07
N ARG A 61 7.44 14.20 5.34
CA ARG A 61 7.43 15.14 6.48
C ARG A 61 8.69 16.02 6.52
N LYS A 62 9.88 15.43 6.34
CA LYS A 62 11.14 16.19 6.30
C LYS A 62 11.20 17.18 5.13
N LEU A 63 10.68 16.78 3.97
CA LEU A 63 10.60 17.68 2.81
C LEU A 63 9.64 18.83 3.08
N VAL A 64 8.48 18.58 3.70
CA VAL A 64 7.52 19.61 4.11
C VAL A 64 8.18 20.61 5.07
N ASP A 65 8.89 20.13 6.08
CA ASP A 65 9.60 21.00 7.03
C ASP A 65 10.67 21.85 6.33
N THR A 66 11.38 21.27 5.36
CA THR A 66 12.37 21.99 4.55
C THR A 66 11.73 23.05 3.66
N LEU A 67 10.55 22.76 3.07
CA LEU A 67 9.80 23.72 2.25
C LEU A 67 9.36 24.94 3.07
N LEU A 68 8.88 24.73 4.30
CA LEU A 68 8.47 25.81 5.19
C LEU A 68 9.65 26.69 5.60
N GLU A 69 10.78 26.07 5.92
CA GLU A 69 11.99 26.83 6.24
C GLU A 69 12.49 27.64 5.04
N THR A 70 12.43 27.04 3.85
CA THR A 70 12.77 27.73 2.59
C THR A 70 11.84 28.92 2.34
N ALA A 71 10.54 28.75 2.53
CA ALA A 71 9.55 29.81 2.37
C ALA A 71 9.78 30.95 3.38
N ARG A 72 10.03 30.63 4.65
CA ARG A 72 10.38 31.62 5.68
C ARG A 72 11.65 32.39 5.34
N THR A 73 12.67 31.67 4.88
CA THR A 73 13.93 32.29 4.46
C THR A 73 13.71 33.21 3.26
N ALA A 74 12.93 32.80 2.26
CA ALA A 74 12.61 33.63 1.11
C ALA A 74 11.87 34.92 1.51
N GLN A 75 10.89 34.82 2.42
CA GLN A 75 10.20 35.99 2.98
C GLN A 75 11.17 36.93 3.69
N ALA A 76 12.01 36.42 4.60
CA ALA A 76 12.97 37.24 5.33
C ALA A 76 13.95 37.95 4.37
N ARG A 77 14.39 37.27 3.31
CA ARG A 77 15.24 37.87 2.28
C ARG A 77 14.52 38.99 1.51
N ALA A 78 13.26 38.81 1.17
CA ALA A 78 12.47 39.85 0.53
C ALA A 78 12.34 41.09 1.43
N ASP A 79 12.07 40.87 2.73
CA ASP A 79 11.96 41.93 3.73
C ASP A 79 13.30 42.68 3.96
N GLU A 80 14.44 41.98 3.82
CA GLU A 80 15.78 42.58 3.88
C GLU A 80 16.12 43.42 2.63
N ILE A 81 15.74 42.92 1.44
CA ILE A 81 16.08 43.54 0.15
C ILE A 81 15.27 44.82 -0.07
N GLY A 82 13.99 44.85 0.30
CA GLY A 82 13.12 46.02 0.11
C GLY A 82 13.73 47.34 0.61
N PRO A 83 14.14 47.44 1.89
CA PRO A 83 14.82 48.62 2.42
C PRO A 83 16.15 48.93 1.72
N ALA A 84 16.87 47.93 1.22
CA ALA A 84 18.10 48.16 0.48
C ALA A 84 17.82 48.84 -0.87
N LEU A 85 16.80 48.40 -1.61
CA LEU A 85 16.37 49.03 -2.86
C LEU A 85 15.94 50.50 -2.66
N VAL A 86 15.26 50.80 -1.56
CA VAL A 86 14.89 52.18 -1.19
C VAL A 86 16.15 53.04 -1.01
N ARG A 87 17.16 52.57 -0.26
CA ARG A 87 18.41 53.33 -0.05
C ARG A 87 19.20 53.57 -1.35
N VAL A 88 19.22 52.60 -2.26
CA VAL A 88 19.88 52.76 -3.56
C VAL A 88 19.12 53.79 -4.40
N THR A 89 17.78 53.74 -4.40
CA THR A 89 16.94 54.71 -5.11
C THR A 89 17.21 56.14 -4.60
N GLU A 90 17.23 56.34 -3.29
CA GLU A 90 17.58 57.64 -2.68
C GLU A 90 18.99 58.11 -3.08
N THR A 91 19.95 57.18 -3.21
CA THR A 91 21.32 57.51 -3.64
C THR A 91 21.36 57.97 -5.09
N LEU A 92 20.60 57.31 -5.97
CA LEU A 92 20.46 57.73 -7.37
C LEU A 92 19.76 59.09 -7.49
N GLU A 93 18.73 59.35 -6.71
CA GLU A 93 18.06 60.66 -6.67
C GLU A 93 19.00 61.78 -6.22
N ARG A 94 19.84 61.54 -5.21
CA ARG A 94 20.89 62.48 -4.79
C ARG A 94 21.91 62.70 -5.90
N LEU A 95 22.33 61.65 -6.59
CA LEU A 95 23.23 61.76 -7.75
C LEU A 95 22.59 62.57 -8.88
N ARG A 96 21.29 62.44 -9.10
CA ARG A 96 20.53 63.27 -10.06
C ARG A 96 20.69 64.76 -9.76
N LEU A 97 20.56 65.13 -8.49
CA LEU A 97 20.72 66.52 -8.04
C LEU A 97 22.16 67.01 -8.19
N VAL A 98 23.14 66.17 -7.88
CA VAL A 98 24.57 66.49 -8.10
C VAL A 98 24.85 66.72 -9.57
N ALA A 99 24.38 65.83 -10.46
CA ALA A 99 24.55 65.96 -11.90
C ALA A 99 23.90 67.26 -12.40
N LEU A 100 22.67 67.56 -11.98
CA LEU A 100 21.99 68.82 -12.30
C LEU A 100 22.83 70.06 -11.90
N ASN A 101 23.38 70.08 -10.69
CA ASN A 101 24.21 71.19 -10.22
C ASN A 101 25.49 71.34 -11.06
N VAL A 102 26.11 70.22 -11.43
CA VAL A 102 27.29 70.22 -12.31
C VAL A 102 26.95 70.73 -13.71
N GLY A 103 25.81 70.33 -14.28
CA GLY A 103 25.35 70.81 -15.59
C GLY A 103 25.04 72.32 -15.58
N LEU A 104 24.43 72.83 -14.51
CA LEU A 104 24.18 74.27 -14.33
C LEU A 104 25.49 75.06 -14.23
N GLU A 105 26.45 74.58 -13.46
CA GLU A 105 27.77 75.22 -13.34
C GLU A 105 28.56 75.16 -14.65
N GLY A 106 28.51 74.03 -15.37
CA GLY A 106 29.09 73.89 -16.71
C GLY A 106 28.48 74.86 -17.72
N SER A 107 27.15 75.03 -17.69
CA SER A 107 26.44 76.01 -18.51
C SER A 107 26.83 77.44 -18.17
N ARG A 108 27.10 77.74 -16.89
CA ARG A 108 27.54 79.06 -16.41
C ARG A 108 28.96 79.40 -16.86
N MET A 109 29.86 78.43 -16.91
CA MET A 109 31.24 78.63 -17.36
C MET A 109 31.32 78.98 -18.86
N GLY A 110 30.49 78.35 -19.70
CA GLY A 110 30.33 78.68 -21.13
C GLY A 110 31.53 78.38 -22.05
N ASP A 111 32.70 78.08 -21.49
CA ASP A 111 33.90 77.72 -22.21
C ASP A 111 33.90 76.24 -22.65
N ALA A 112 35.00 75.78 -23.24
CA ALA A 112 35.11 74.40 -23.71
C ALA A 112 35.01 73.37 -22.56
N ALA A 113 35.49 73.71 -21.37
CA ALA A 113 35.41 72.85 -20.20
C ALA A 113 33.98 72.76 -19.66
N GLY A 114 33.26 73.88 -19.58
CA GLY A 114 31.86 73.94 -19.16
C GLY A 114 30.91 73.16 -20.09
N ARG A 115 31.17 73.17 -21.40
CA ARG A 115 30.43 72.32 -22.36
C ARG A 115 30.63 70.83 -22.10
N SER A 116 31.86 70.40 -21.83
CA SER A 116 32.15 69.00 -21.48
C SER A 116 31.50 68.59 -20.15
N LEU A 117 31.48 69.48 -19.14
CA LEU A 117 30.78 69.24 -17.87
C LEU A 117 29.27 69.07 -18.06
N THR A 118 28.66 69.88 -18.93
CA THR A 118 27.23 69.79 -19.25
C THR A 118 26.90 68.44 -19.92
N MET A 119 27.70 68.04 -20.91
CA MET A 119 27.54 66.74 -21.58
C MET A 119 27.66 65.56 -20.60
N VAL A 120 28.65 65.58 -19.71
CA VAL A 120 28.82 64.53 -18.69
C VAL A 120 27.65 64.54 -17.70
N SER A 121 27.15 65.71 -17.29
CA SER A 121 25.95 65.83 -16.46
C SER A 121 24.74 65.17 -17.10
N ASP A 122 24.47 65.44 -18.38
CA ASP A 122 23.32 64.89 -19.09
C ASP A 122 23.41 63.37 -19.25
N GLU A 123 24.61 62.85 -19.51
CA GLU A 123 24.87 61.41 -19.56
C GLU A 123 24.65 60.75 -18.18
N VAL A 124 25.16 61.36 -17.09
CA VAL A 124 24.93 60.87 -15.72
C VAL A 124 23.44 60.88 -15.38
N ARG A 125 22.69 61.92 -15.75
CA ARG A 125 21.24 61.99 -15.55
C ARG A 125 20.51 60.86 -16.28
N THR A 126 20.92 60.56 -17.52
CA THR A 126 20.38 59.46 -18.32
C THR A 126 20.63 58.11 -17.63
N TYR A 127 21.84 57.86 -17.11
CA TYR A 127 22.12 56.64 -16.34
C TYR A 127 21.34 56.55 -15.04
N VAL A 128 21.15 57.67 -14.34
CA VAL A 128 20.35 57.73 -13.12
C VAL A 128 18.89 57.39 -13.41
N GLU A 129 18.30 57.96 -14.46
CA GLU A 129 16.91 57.67 -14.87
C GLU A 129 16.71 56.19 -15.18
N ARG A 130 17.61 55.61 -16.01
CA ARG A 130 17.60 54.17 -16.30
C ARG A 130 17.82 53.30 -15.07
N GLY A 131 18.67 53.75 -14.14
CA GLY A 131 18.94 53.04 -12.89
C GLY A 131 17.73 53.01 -11.97
N VAL A 132 17.00 54.13 -11.86
CA VAL A 132 15.76 54.20 -11.07
C VAL A 132 14.67 53.30 -11.66
N GLU A 133 14.51 53.29 -12.97
CA GLU A 133 13.56 52.38 -13.66
C GLU A 133 13.90 50.90 -13.36
N ALA A 134 15.16 50.50 -13.49
CA ALA A 134 15.59 49.13 -13.19
C ALA A 134 15.38 48.75 -11.71
N LEU A 135 15.56 49.69 -10.78
CA LEU A 135 15.29 49.46 -9.36
C LEU A 135 13.80 49.32 -9.06
N HIS A 136 12.94 50.07 -9.77
CA HIS A 136 11.50 49.93 -9.67
C HIS A 136 11.04 48.53 -10.12
N ASP A 137 11.54 48.05 -11.25
CA ASP A 137 11.24 46.70 -11.75
C ASP A 137 11.74 45.62 -10.78
N THR A 138 12.95 45.79 -10.26
CA THR A 138 13.51 44.86 -9.25
C THR A 138 12.67 44.85 -7.98
N ARG A 139 12.17 46.01 -7.54
CA ARG A 139 11.30 46.12 -6.38
C ARG A 139 9.99 45.38 -6.60
N ALA A 140 9.35 45.53 -7.76
CA ALA A 140 8.12 44.81 -8.08
C ALA A 140 8.32 43.28 -7.99
N LEU A 141 9.43 42.77 -8.55
CA LEU A 141 9.77 41.34 -8.44
C LEU A 141 9.97 40.89 -6.98
N VAL A 142 10.61 41.72 -6.14
CA VAL A 142 10.81 41.40 -4.71
C VAL A 142 9.49 41.42 -3.94
N GLU A 143 8.58 42.33 -4.27
CA GLU A 143 7.25 42.40 -3.66
C GLU A 143 6.39 41.15 -4.00
N GLU A 144 6.62 40.50 -5.15
CA GLU A 144 5.98 39.22 -5.52
C GLU A 144 6.50 38.00 -4.73
N VAL A 145 7.73 38.06 -4.21
CA VAL A 145 8.35 36.95 -3.45
C VAL A 145 7.56 36.66 -2.19
N GLY A 146 7.07 37.69 -1.49
CA GLY A 146 6.36 37.53 -0.22
C GLY A 146 5.06 36.72 -0.35
N PRO A 147 4.11 37.15 -1.20
CA PRO A 147 2.90 36.38 -1.49
C PRO A 147 3.19 34.96 -1.97
N THR A 148 4.20 34.78 -2.83
CA THR A 148 4.62 33.46 -3.32
C THR A 148 5.11 32.57 -2.18
N ALA A 149 5.97 33.09 -1.30
CA ALA A 149 6.43 32.38 -0.12
C ALA A 149 5.28 32.05 0.85
N GLY A 150 4.31 32.95 0.99
CA GLY A 150 3.07 32.74 1.75
C GLY A 150 2.26 31.56 1.21
N HIS A 151 1.99 31.51 -0.08
CA HIS A 151 1.29 30.38 -0.70
C HIS A 151 2.05 29.06 -0.55
N VAL A 152 3.37 29.06 -0.70
CA VAL A 152 4.20 27.86 -0.47
C VAL A 152 4.06 27.38 0.98
N ALA A 153 4.07 28.29 1.96
CA ALA A 153 3.90 27.94 3.36
C ALA A 153 2.51 27.35 3.65
N GLU A 154 1.45 27.92 3.06
CA GLU A 154 0.07 27.41 3.18
C GLU A 154 -0.05 25.99 2.59
N HIS A 155 0.45 25.78 1.38
CA HIS A 155 0.44 24.45 0.75
C HIS A 155 1.27 23.43 1.53
N ALA A 156 2.40 23.84 2.10
CA ALA A 156 3.22 22.97 2.94
C ALA A 156 2.49 22.60 4.26
N GLU A 157 1.74 23.51 4.87
CA GLU A 157 0.91 23.19 6.04
C GLU A 157 -0.22 22.21 5.70
N ALA A 158 -0.92 22.44 4.59
CA ALA A 158 -1.95 21.51 4.12
C ALA A 158 -1.37 20.11 3.85
N LEU A 159 -0.18 20.04 3.26
CA LEU A 159 0.52 18.78 3.05
C LEU A 159 0.95 18.14 4.38
N ARG A 160 1.38 18.92 5.37
CA ARG A 160 1.71 18.42 6.71
C ARG A 160 0.52 17.73 7.37
N GLN A 161 -0.67 18.33 7.27
CA GLN A 161 -1.90 17.75 7.80
C GLN A 161 -2.24 16.45 7.06
N SER A 162 -2.17 16.45 5.72
CA SER A 162 -2.39 15.23 4.94
C SER A 162 -1.39 14.11 5.30
N GLU A 163 -0.13 14.45 5.57
CA GLU A 163 0.89 13.49 6.04
C GLU A 163 0.63 12.98 7.47
N ALA A 164 -0.06 13.76 8.30
CA ALA A 164 -0.51 13.29 9.62
C ALA A 164 -1.61 12.24 9.46
N ASP A 165 -2.60 12.52 8.62
CA ASP A 165 -3.72 11.63 8.35
C ASP A 165 -3.25 10.33 7.68
N LEU A 166 -2.38 10.44 6.67
CA LEU A 166 -1.74 9.28 6.01
C LEU A 166 -0.95 8.42 7.01
N GLY A 167 -0.21 9.04 7.93
CA GLY A 167 0.50 8.33 8.98
C GLY A 167 -0.44 7.52 9.89
N GLY A 168 -1.61 8.09 10.22
CA GLY A 168 -2.66 7.41 10.97
C GLY A 168 -3.24 6.21 10.22
N GLU A 169 -3.54 6.37 8.93
CA GLU A 169 -4.06 5.30 8.09
C GLU A 169 -3.04 4.16 7.90
N ILE A 170 -1.75 4.48 7.73
CA ILE A 170 -0.69 3.47 7.65
C ILE A 170 -0.65 2.61 8.91
N LEU A 171 -0.71 3.23 10.10
CA LEU A 171 -0.75 2.50 11.38
C LEU A 171 -2.01 1.63 11.50
N ARG A 172 -3.16 2.13 11.04
CA ARG A 172 -4.42 1.39 11.03
C ARG A 172 -4.32 0.16 10.13
N VAL A 173 -3.81 0.29 8.91
CA VAL A 173 -3.62 -0.83 7.98
C VAL A 173 -2.60 -1.84 8.53
N GLN A 174 -1.52 -1.39 9.17
CA GLN A 174 -0.56 -2.28 9.83
C GLN A 174 -1.22 -3.14 10.91
N SER A 175 -2.05 -2.54 11.77
CA SER A 175 -2.79 -3.27 12.80
C SER A 175 -3.74 -4.31 12.19
N LEU A 176 -4.50 -3.93 11.16
CA LEU A 176 -5.42 -4.83 10.46
C LEU A 176 -4.68 -5.99 9.77
N ALA A 177 -3.52 -5.71 9.17
CA ALA A 177 -2.68 -6.73 8.55
C ALA A 177 -2.14 -7.72 9.60
N GLN A 178 -1.69 -7.24 10.76
CA GLN A 178 -1.25 -8.10 11.86
C GLN A 178 -2.39 -8.97 12.42
N GLU A 179 -3.59 -8.41 12.57
CA GLU A 179 -4.78 -9.16 12.98
C GLU A 179 -5.13 -10.24 11.94
N THR A 180 -5.10 -9.88 10.66
CA THR A 180 -5.33 -10.83 9.55
C THR A 180 -4.31 -11.96 9.58
N SER A 181 -3.01 -11.67 9.77
CA SER A 181 -1.98 -12.71 9.89
C SER A 181 -2.29 -13.67 11.03
N ARG A 182 -2.70 -13.17 12.21
CA ARG A 182 -3.07 -14.02 13.36
C ARG A 182 -4.28 -14.89 13.04
N SER A 183 -5.33 -14.32 12.43
CA SER A 183 -6.53 -15.08 12.04
C SER A 183 -6.22 -16.15 10.98
N VAL A 184 -5.35 -15.84 10.02
CA VAL A 184 -4.90 -16.79 9.00
C VAL A 184 -4.10 -17.92 9.65
N GLU A 185 -3.17 -17.61 10.56
CA GLU A 185 -2.45 -18.61 11.34
C GLU A 185 -3.39 -19.51 12.17
N GLU A 186 -4.44 -18.94 12.77
CA GLU A 186 -5.49 -19.68 13.47
C GLU A 186 -6.21 -20.64 12.54
N ILE A 187 -6.67 -20.18 11.38
CA ILE A 187 -7.31 -21.01 10.35
C ILE A 187 -6.35 -22.15 9.95
N GLY A 188 -5.06 -21.87 9.78
CA GLY A 188 -4.05 -22.88 9.49
C GLY A 188 -3.91 -23.93 10.60
N ARG A 189 -4.06 -23.55 11.88
CA ARG A 189 -4.09 -24.50 13.01
C ARG A 189 -5.37 -25.35 13.00
N TRP A 190 -6.53 -24.73 12.77
CA TRP A 190 -7.81 -25.44 12.66
C TRP A 190 -7.85 -26.41 11.49
N ALA A 191 -7.39 -25.98 10.32
CA ALA A 191 -7.25 -26.80 9.13
C ALA A 191 -6.37 -28.02 9.40
N ARG A 192 -5.22 -27.82 10.07
CA ARG A 192 -4.34 -28.92 10.46
C ARG A 192 -5.02 -29.92 11.38
N LYS A 193 -5.76 -29.44 12.38
CA LYS A 193 -6.51 -30.28 13.32
C LYS A 193 -7.64 -31.07 12.62
N LEU A 194 -8.31 -30.47 11.63
CA LEU A 194 -9.32 -31.12 10.81
C LEU A 194 -8.70 -32.20 9.89
N SER A 195 -7.57 -31.89 9.26
CA SER A 195 -6.78 -32.86 8.47
C SER A 195 -6.15 -33.98 9.32
N GLU A 196 -6.05 -33.79 10.64
CA GLU A 196 -5.57 -34.79 11.61
C GLU A 196 -6.66 -35.77 12.06
N THR A 197 -7.89 -35.67 11.53
CA THR A 197 -8.91 -36.72 11.69
C THR A 197 -8.34 -38.06 11.20
N ASP A 198 -8.46 -39.08 12.04
CA ASP A 198 -7.55 -40.23 12.13
C ASP A 198 -7.36 -41.06 10.83
N PRO A 199 -6.10 -41.23 10.33
CA PRO A 199 -5.77 -42.10 9.19
C PRO A 199 -6.21 -43.56 9.37
N GLU A 200 -6.29 -44.05 10.61
CA GLU A 200 -6.73 -45.41 10.93
C GLU A 200 -8.22 -45.56 10.64
N THR A 201 -9.04 -44.57 11.03
CA THR A 201 -10.47 -44.49 10.69
C THR A 201 -10.71 -44.49 9.17
N ALA A 202 -9.93 -43.73 8.41
CA ALA A 202 -10.03 -43.73 6.94
C ALA A 202 -9.63 -45.08 6.31
N THR A 203 -8.58 -45.73 6.85
CA THR A 203 -8.14 -47.06 6.41
C THR A 203 -9.18 -48.14 6.73
N ILE A 204 -9.83 -48.04 7.89
CA ILE A 204 -10.91 -48.94 8.31
C ILE A 204 -12.12 -48.79 7.38
N LEU A 205 -12.55 -47.55 7.10
CA LEU A 205 -13.66 -47.27 6.18
C LEU A 205 -13.36 -47.72 4.75
N ALA A 206 -12.14 -47.47 4.27
CA ALA A 206 -11.67 -47.92 2.96
C ALA A 206 -11.79 -49.45 2.79
N ARG A 207 -11.27 -50.19 3.78
CA ARG A 207 -11.32 -51.66 3.81
C ARG A 207 -12.75 -52.18 3.91
N ALA A 208 -13.58 -51.54 4.74
CA ALA A 208 -15.00 -51.90 4.86
C ALA A 208 -15.76 -51.72 3.53
N ALA A 209 -15.51 -50.61 2.81
CA ALA A 209 -16.13 -50.33 1.52
C ALA A 209 -15.67 -51.31 0.42
N GLU A 210 -14.40 -51.73 0.42
CA GLU A 210 -13.89 -52.74 -0.50
C GLU A 210 -14.56 -54.10 -0.28
N HIS A 211 -14.66 -54.55 0.97
CA HIS A 211 -15.36 -55.80 1.31
C HIS A 211 -16.84 -55.76 0.93
N ALA A 212 -17.53 -54.63 1.15
CA ALA A 212 -18.92 -54.46 0.74
C ALA A 212 -19.08 -54.56 -0.78
N ARG A 213 -18.18 -53.94 -1.56
CA ARG A 213 -18.19 -54.00 -3.03
C ARG A 213 -17.90 -55.40 -3.56
N GLY A 214 -16.91 -56.10 -3.00
CA GLY A 214 -16.61 -57.49 -3.34
C GLY A 214 -17.82 -58.39 -3.12
N LEU A 215 -18.50 -58.25 -1.98
CA LEU A 215 -19.72 -58.99 -1.69
C LEU A 215 -20.84 -58.70 -2.71
N VAL A 216 -21.07 -57.44 -3.07
CA VAL A 216 -22.07 -57.07 -4.08
C VAL A 216 -21.73 -57.68 -5.45
N SER A 217 -20.47 -57.63 -5.86
CA SER A 217 -19.99 -58.24 -7.10
C SER A 217 -20.24 -59.75 -7.12
N ASP A 218 -19.84 -60.46 -6.07
CA ASP A 218 -20.01 -61.92 -5.97
C ASP A 218 -21.48 -62.33 -5.98
N LEU A 219 -22.34 -61.56 -5.30
CA LEU A 219 -23.78 -61.80 -5.29
C LEU A 219 -24.44 -61.55 -6.65
N SER A 220 -23.92 -60.60 -7.43
CA SER A 220 -24.43 -60.31 -8.78
C SER A 220 -24.18 -61.44 -9.79
N LEU A 221 -23.23 -62.33 -9.50
CA LEU A 221 -22.89 -63.49 -10.33
C LEU A 221 -23.79 -64.71 -10.09
N LEU A 222 -24.68 -64.67 -9.08
CA LEU A 222 -25.65 -65.73 -8.82
C LEU A 222 -26.75 -65.71 -9.89
N LYS A 223 -26.90 -66.81 -10.64
CA LYS A 223 -27.76 -66.87 -11.83
C LYS A 223 -29.04 -67.69 -11.65
N SER A 224 -29.14 -68.49 -10.58
CA SER A 224 -30.31 -69.36 -10.35
C SER A 224 -31.06 -69.02 -9.06
N ALA A 225 -32.37 -69.24 -9.06
CA ALA A 225 -33.23 -69.03 -7.88
C ALA A 225 -32.78 -69.87 -6.67
N THR A 226 -32.26 -71.09 -6.89
CA THR A 226 -31.68 -71.93 -5.84
C THR A 226 -30.39 -71.36 -5.26
N GLN A 227 -29.52 -70.76 -6.07
CA GLN A 227 -28.30 -70.08 -5.60
C GLN A 227 -28.64 -68.82 -4.79
N THR A 228 -29.64 -68.05 -5.23
CA THR A 228 -30.11 -66.86 -4.52
C THR A 228 -30.69 -67.21 -3.15
N GLU A 229 -31.53 -68.25 -3.05
CA GLU A 229 -32.11 -68.70 -1.77
C GLU A 229 -31.03 -69.22 -0.79
N LEU A 230 -30.05 -69.98 -1.27
CA LEU A 230 -28.91 -70.43 -0.47
C LEU A 230 -28.04 -69.26 0.01
N ALA A 231 -27.73 -68.30 -0.87
CA ALA A 231 -26.98 -67.09 -0.50
C ALA A 231 -27.74 -66.26 0.54
N ARG A 232 -29.07 -66.14 0.38
CA ARG A 232 -29.93 -65.44 1.34
C ARG A 232 -29.91 -66.11 2.71
N ALA A 233 -29.96 -67.44 2.75
CA ALA A 233 -29.90 -68.20 4.00
C ALA A 233 -28.55 -68.03 4.74
N VAL A 234 -27.43 -68.01 3.99
CA VAL A 234 -26.07 -67.88 4.53
C VAL A 234 -25.73 -66.44 4.94
N LEU A 235 -26.15 -65.44 4.18
CA LEU A 235 -25.77 -64.04 4.42
C LEU A 235 -26.68 -63.30 5.40
N ARG A 236 -27.93 -63.73 5.56
CA ARG A 236 -28.87 -63.14 6.53
C ARG A 236 -28.29 -62.93 7.94
N PRO A 237 -27.62 -63.90 8.59
CA PRO A 237 -27.02 -63.69 9.91
C PRO A 237 -25.86 -62.67 9.95
N ILE A 238 -25.28 -62.31 8.80
CA ILE A 238 -24.17 -61.35 8.67
C ILE A 238 -24.69 -59.96 8.29
N ILE A 239 -25.71 -59.90 7.44
CA ILE A 239 -26.31 -58.63 6.97
C ILE A 239 -27.18 -57.99 8.06
N GLU A 240 -27.91 -58.78 8.85
CA GLU A 240 -28.81 -58.26 9.89
C GLU A 240 -28.07 -57.42 10.96
N PRO A 241 -26.90 -57.85 11.51
CA PRO A 241 -26.10 -57.01 12.40
C PRO A 241 -25.50 -55.78 11.71
N LEU A 242 -25.07 -55.92 10.44
CA LEU A 242 -24.50 -54.80 9.67
C LEU A 242 -25.52 -53.68 9.46
N VAL A 243 -26.76 -54.03 9.11
CA VAL A 243 -27.86 -53.07 8.93
C VAL A 243 -28.20 -52.35 10.24
N ARG A 244 -28.13 -53.03 11.39
CA ARG A 244 -28.32 -52.39 12.70
C ARG A 244 -27.19 -51.42 13.01
N LEU A 245 -25.94 -51.86 12.82
CA LEU A 245 -24.76 -51.05 13.09
C LEU A 245 -24.71 -49.78 12.22
N LEU A 246 -25.11 -49.88 10.94
CA LEU A 246 -25.24 -48.72 10.05
C LEU A 246 -26.38 -47.77 10.45
N ARG A 247 -27.47 -48.30 11.02
CA ARG A 247 -28.57 -47.50 11.55
C ARG A 247 -28.16 -46.74 12.81
N ASP A 248 -27.40 -47.38 13.69
CA ASP A 248 -26.90 -46.78 14.92
C ASP A 248 -25.86 -45.68 14.62
N LEU A 249 -25.02 -45.87 13.60
CA LEU A 249 -24.07 -44.84 13.11
C LEU A 249 -24.76 -43.62 12.48
N GLY A 250 -25.96 -43.78 11.91
CA GLY A 250 -26.76 -42.68 11.36
C GLY A 250 -27.71 -42.03 12.38
N GLY A 251 -27.73 -42.50 13.62
CA GLY A 251 -28.74 -42.17 14.64
C GLY A 251 -28.48 -40.91 15.48
N ASP A 252 -27.27 -40.35 15.49
CA ASP A 252 -26.91 -39.20 16.34
C ASP A 252 -26.88 -37.87 15.58
N ALA A 253 -27.86 -37.65 14.69
CA ALA A 253 -28.16 -36.33 14.14
C ALA A 253 -29.51 -35.83 14.70
N HIS A 254 -29.56 -35.53 16.00
CA HIS A 254 -30.57 -34.67 16.64
C HIS A 254 -29.84 -33.60 17.46
#